data_AF-A0A3A9B602-F1
#
_entry.id   AF-A0A3A9B602-F1
#
_cell.length_a   1.000
_cell.length_b   1.000
_cell.length_c   1.000
_cell.angle_alpha   90.00
_cell.angle_beta   90.00
_cell.angle_gamma   90.00
#
_symmetry.space_group_name_H-M   'P 1'
#
loop_
_entity.id
_entity.type
_entity.pdbx_description
1 polymer ?
#
loop_
_entity_poly.entity_id
_entity_poly.type
_entity_poly.pdbx_seq_one_letter_code
_entity_poly.pdbx_strand_id
1 'polypeptide(L)'
;MDAEYAACPNQKYYVYAIESSFIYCMPKVGSQVHIYFPTSDEGSAIGGHAIRMRAAGEGGQPGGGYGQNPDCKSFSNVDGAALQLTPDSASAATDRGMLTCIHLGRNGNASIHLTSVEDDFGAKVRYEYDCLGNRTLEEQVVEEGIRRKVRYQYNKSGWRIQKKETIQGNGPIRSAITKYEYDANGNVIKVIMPKGAEIHYRYDADDRMIQRQVLDKKNGIDQRTEYGYDAAGNCVGESIKGADTNKLETLYQFDRKDRMTHKITPGGAVTRYVYDRNDQLIQEITPYGYEAETDCGKGTVYQYDNRGNRIRETNALGELVEERGYNLRNEPIRWTDGLGTRQEMEYTLDGRVREVRRGRSAGEKKNIGQGRTGQNLAGQGYIGQSQQHNPIQQYEYNARGQIVGIVDGVGEKIGYDMDSWGRITSVNFSDGVKEGYEYTPSGQVKKTVDGNGNTVQYLYNSFGKVRERIDQAGEKETFQYDEEGNLQLYTDREGNQIYRLYNIFGEPV
;
A
#
# COMPACT_ATOMS: atom_id res chain seq x y z
N MET A 1 -50.14 -20.88 -34.15
CA MET A 1 -48.95 -21.69 -34.49
C MET A 1 -48.35 -21.05 -35.72
N ASP A 2 -47.12 -20.57 -35.61
CA ASP A 2 -46.39 -19.94 -36.72
C ASP A 2 -45.88 -21.02 -37.68
N ALA A 3 -46.05 -20.80 -38.99
CA ALA A 3 -45.82 -21.81 -40.02
C ALA A 3 -44.36 -21.95 -40.46
N GLU A 4 -43.42 -21.26 -39.81
CA GLU A 4 -42.04 -21.09 -40.30
C GLU A 4 -40.99 -22.04 -39.71
N TYR A 5 -41.33 -22.94 -38.79
CA TYR A 5 -40.35 -23.87 -38.21
C TYR A 5 -40.69 -25.33 -38.53
N ALA A 6 -40.05 -25.86 -39.58
CA ALA A 6 -40.06 -27.28 -39.89
C ALA A 6 -39.48 -28.10 -38.72
N ALA A 7 -40.16 -29.19 -38.37
CA ALA A 7 -39.84 -30.04 -37.24
C ALA A 7 -38.47 -30.72 -37.39
N CYS A 8 -37.48 -30.29 -36.63
CA CYS A 8 -36.26 -31.07 -36.42
C CYS A 8 -36.52 -32.21 -35.39
N PRO A 9 -35.94 -33.41 -35.57
CA PRO A 9 -36.19 -34.58 -34.70
C PRO A 9 -35.87 -34.38 -33.20
N ASN A 10 -35.09 -33.34 -32.86
CA ASN A 10 -34.61 -33.07 -31.51
C ASN A 10 -35.30 -31.85 -30.86
N GLN A 11 -36.36 -31.31 -31.45
CA GLN A 11 -37.09 -30.17 -30.90
C GLN A 11 -38.27 -30.65 -30.04
N LYS A 12 -38.17 -30.52 -28.71
CA LYS A 12 -39.30 -30.70 -27.79
C LYS A 12 -39.88 -29.33 -27.43
N TYR A 13 -41.19 -29.19 -27.59
CA TYR A 13 -41.94 -28.04 -27.10
C TYR A 13 -42.40 -28.32 -25.68
N TYR A 14 -41.91 -27.52 -24.73
CA TYR A 14 -42.39 -27.57 -23.36
C TYR A 14 -43.27 -26.36 -23.11
N VAL A 15 -44.51 -26.61 -22.69
CA VAL A 15 -45.37 -25.58 -22.09
C VAL A 15 -45.07 -25.59 -20.59
N TYR A 16 -43.97 -24.98 -20.17
CA TYR A 16 -43.75 -24.71 -18.75
C TYR A 16 -44.16 -23.27 -18.43
N ALA A 17 -45.03 -23.14 -17.42
CA ALA A 17 -45.06 -21.95 -16.60
C ALA A 17 -43.71 -21.87 -15.86
N ILE A 18 -43.03 -20.73 -15.93
CA ILE A 18 -41.89 -20.44 -15.07
C ILE A 18 -42.45 -20.32 -13.64
N GLU A 19 -42.52 -21.40 -12.88
CA GLU A 19 -42.63 -21.33 -11.43
C GLU A 19 -41.23 -21.08 -10.85
N SER A 20 -40.77 -19.83 -10.97
CA SER A 20 -39.76 -19.32 -10.06
C SER A 20 -40.48 -18.47 -9.01
N SER A 21 -40.56 -19.02 -7.81
CA SER A 21 -41.16 -18.40 -6.64
C SER A 21 -40.64 -16.98 -6.41
N PHE A 22 -41.60 -16.07 -6.28
CA PHE A 22 -41.51 -14.65 -5.94
C PHE A 22 -40.88 -13.70 -6.98
N ILE A 23 -41.79 -13.04 -7.74
CA ILE A 23 -41.66 -11.78 -8.49
C ILE A 23 -40.74 -11.87 -9.71
N TYR A 24 -41.27 -12.42 -10.81
CA TYR A 24 -40.56 -12.49 -12.09
C TYR A 24 -41.21 -11.65 -13.20
N CYS A 25 -40.31 -11.04 -13.96
CA CYS A 25 -40.54 -10.50 -15.29
C CYS A 25 -41.10 -11.59 -16.20
N MET A 26 -42.40 -11.53 -16.52
CA MET A 26 -42.84 -12.08 -17.79
C MET A 26 -42.23 -11.19 -18.89
N PRO A 27 -41.58 -11.77 -19.92
CA PRO A 27 -41.34 -11.05 -21.16
C PRO A 27 -42.66 -10.42 -21.62
N LYS A 28 -42.62 -9.26 -22.29
CA LYS A 28 -43.85 -8.70 -22.89
C LYS A 28 -44.49 -9.79 -23.75
N VAL A 29 -45.81 -9.96 -23.68
CA VAL A 29 -46.52 -10.98 -24.47
C VAL A 29 -46.08 -10.87 -25.94
N GLY A 30 -45.47 -11.93 -26.46
CA GLY A 30 -44.85 -11.98 -27.80
C GLY A 30 -43.32 -11.92 -27.84
N SER A 31 -42.63 -11.71 -26.72
CA SER A 31 -41.17 -11.76 -26.66
C SER A 31 -40.65 -13.20 -26.77
N GLN A 32 -39.70 -13.43 -27.67
CA GLN A 32 -38.98 -14.69 -27.82
C GLN A 32 -37.94 -14.84 -26.69
N VAL A 33 -37.97 -15.96 -25.97
CA VAL A 33 -36.94 -16.34 -25.00
C VAL A 33 -36.27 -17.60 -25.52
N HIS A 34 -34.95 -17.55 -25.66
CA HIS A 34 -34.16 -18.72 -26.04
C HIS A 34 -33.54 -19.32 -24.79
N ILE A 35 -33.99 -20.52 -24.42
CA ILE A 35 -33.37 -21.34 -23.37
C ILE A 35 -32.60 -22.45 -24.08
N TYR A 36 -31.29 -22.48 -23.86
CA TYR A 36 -30.42 -23.48 -24.46
C TYR A 36 -30.25 -24.65 -23.50
N PHE A 37 -30.49 -25.85 -24.01
CA PHE A 37 -30.27 -27.12 -23.30
C PHE A 37 -29.09 -27.84 -23.97
N PRO A 38 -27.88 -27.78 -23.38
CA PRO A 38 -26.71 -28.50 -23.86
C PRO A 38 -26.90 -30.02 -23.88
N THR A 39 -27.74 -30.56 -22.99
CA THR A 39 -28.13 -31.97 -22.95
C THR A 39 -29.64 -32.11 -22.72
N SER A 40 -30.15 -33.35 -22.76
CA SER A 40 -31.56 -33.65 -22.42
C SER A 40 -31.87 -33.53 -20.93
N ASP A 41 -30.88 -33.27 -20.08
CA ASP A 41 -31.04 -33.06 -18.65
C ASP A 41 -31.42 -31.61 -18.38
N GLU A 42 -32.49 -31.39 -17.62
CA GLU A 42 -32.94 -30.05 -17.20
C GLU A 42 -31.88 -29.35 -16.34
N GLY A 43 -31.03 -30.11 -15.65
CA GLY A 43 -29.86 -29.57 -14.94
C GLY A 43 -28.85 -28.90 -15.86
N SER A 44 -28.86 -29.17 -17.17
CA SER A 44 -27.94 -28.54 -18.12
C SER A 44 -28.40 -27.17 -18.61
N ALA A 45 -29.63 -26.75 -18.30
CA ALA A 45 -30.25 -25.56 -18.85
C ALA A 45 -29.42 -24.28 -18.61
N ILE A 46 -29.16 -23.53 -19.68
CA ILE A 46 -28.56 -22.20 -19.60
C ILE A 46 -29.68 -21.17 -19.57
N GLY A 47 -29.84 -20.50 -18.42
CA GLY A 47 -30.83 -19.44 -18.22
C GLY A 47 -30.27 -18.07 -18.61
N GLY A 48 -30.98 -17.34 -19.49
CA GLY A 48 -30.66 -15.95 -19.83
C GLY A 48 -31.49 -14.97 -19.01
N HIS A 49 -30.86 -14.11 -18.21
CA HIS A 49 -31.54 -13.12 -17.37
C HIS A 49 -30.84 -11.75 -17.41
N ALA A 50 -31.56 -10.68 -17.09
CA ALA A 50 -30.96 -9.37 -16.89
C ALA A 50 -30.13 -9.34 -15.58
N ILE A 51 -28.99 -8.66 -15.58
CA ILE A 51 -28.13 -8.59 -14.38
C ILE A 51 -28.86 -7.83 -13.27
N ARG A 52 -28.99 -8.45 -12.08
CA ARG A 52 -29.51 -7.81 -10.87
C ARG A 52 -28.46 -6.85 -10.31
N MET A 53 -28.79 -5.56 -10.30
CA MET A 53 -28.03 -4.53 -9.61
C MET A 53 -28.79 -4.11 -8.35
N ARG A 54 -28.07 -3.73 -7.30
CA ARG A 54 -28.71 -3.15 -6.12
C ARG A 54 -29.09 -1.71 -6.48
N ALA A 55 -30.38 -1.37 -6.41
CA ALA A 55 -30.81 0.00 -6.66
C ALA A 55 -30.21 0.92 -5.58
N ALA A 56 -29.65 2.06 -6.01
CA ALA A 56 -29.35 3.16 -5.11
C ALA A 56 -30.69 3.76 -4.65
N GLY A 57 -31.12 3.41 -3.44
CA GLY A 57 -32.32 3.99 -2.85
C GLY A 57 -32.00 5.35 -2.24
N GLU A 58 -32.71 6.40 -2.64
CA GLU A 58 -32.89 7.57 -1.80
C GLU A 58 -33.71 7.16 -0.58
N GLY A 59 -33.21 7.45 0.63
CA GLY A 59 -33.98 7.31 1.87
C GLY A 59 -34.00 5.90 2.49
N GLY A 60 -32.98 5.58 3.29
CA GLY A 60 -33.13 5.16 4.69
C GLY A 60 -34.08 4.02 5.11
N GLN A 61 -34.55 3.10 4.25
CA GLN A 61 -35.29 1.91 4.70
C GLN A 61 -34.68 0.58 4.23
N PRO A 62 -34.61 -0.45 5.10
CA PRO A 62 -34.02 -1.75 4.79
C PRO A 62 -35.02 -2.61 3.98
N GLY A 63 -35.19 -2.27 2.71
CA GLY A 63 -36.07 -2.99 1.79
C GLY A 63 -35.76 -2.75 0.31
N GLY A 64 -34.52 -2.36 -0.02
CA GLY A 64 -34.15 -1.98 -1.38
C GLY A 64 -34.26 -3.15 -2.37
N GLY A 65 -35.24 -3.05 -3.28
CA GLY A 65 -35.38 -3.96 -4.42
C GLY A 65 -34.16 -3.94 -5.33
N TYR A 66 -33.91 -5.07 -6.00
CA TYR A 66 -32.90 -5.18 -7.05
C TYR A 66 -33.45 -4.50 -8.32
N GLY A 67 -32.76 -3.48 -8.83
CA GLY A 67 -33.02 -2.95 -10.18
C GLY A 67 -32.28 -3.82 -11.19
N GLN A 68 -32.94 -4.25 -12.27
CA GLN A 68 -32.29 -5.04 -13.32
C GLN A 68 -31.98 -4.13 -14.53
N ASN A 69 -30.74 -4.15 -15.01
CA ASN A 69 -30.36 -3.41 -16.22
C ASN A 69 -30.60 -4.30 -17.46
N PRO A 70 -31.58 -4.01 -18.33
CA PRO A 70 -31.90 -4.85 -19.48
C PRO A 70 -30.76 -4.92 -20.51
N ASP A 71 -29.86 -3.93 -20.53
CA ASP A 71 -28.70 -3.90 -21.42
C ASP A 71 -27.58 -4.84 -20.96
N CYS A 72 -27.66 -5.34 -19.72
CA CYS A 72 -26.73 -6.31 -19.18
C CYS A 72 -27.37 -7.71 -19.15
N LYS A 73 -26.72 -8.70 -19.77
CA LYS A 73 -27.18 -10.10 -19.81
C LYS A 73 -26.29 -10.99 -18.96
N SER A 74 -26.88 -11.95 -18.28
CA SER A 74 -26.16 -13.04 -17.64
C SER A 74 -26.65 -14.36 -18.24
N PHE A 75 -25.70 -15.19 -18.66
CA PHE A 75 -25.91 -16.59 -19.00
C PHE A 75 -25.21 -17.42 -17.94
N SER A 76 -25.96 -18.27 -17.24
CA SER A 76 -25.39 -19.11 -16.18
C SER A 76 -25.91 -20.53 -16.29
N ASN A 77 -25.06 -21.50 -15.95
CA ASN A 77 -25.48 -22.89 -15.76
C ASN A 77 -25.69 -23.20 -14.27
N VAL A 78 -26.17 -24.41 -13.96
CA VAL A 78 -26.36 -24.84 -12.58
C VAL A 78 -25.04 -24.92 -11.81
N ASP A 79 -23.92 -25.20 -12.46
CA ASP A 79 -22.60 -25.29 -11.83
C ASP A 79 -21.97 -23.92 -11.52
N GLY A 80 -22.70 -22.84 -11.81
CA GLY A 80 -22.35 -21.45 -11.53
C GLY A 80 -21.29 -20.84 -12.43
N ALA A 81 -20.90 -21.53 -13.48
CA ALA A 81 -20.21 -20.87 -14.58
C ALA A 81 -21.15 -19.81 -15.16
N ALA A 82 -20.63 -18.60 -15.34
CA ALA A 82 -21.41 -17.47 -15.78
C ALA A 82 -20.68 -16.65 -16.84
N LEU A 83 -21.38 -16.31 -17.92
CA LEU A 83 -20.98 -15.30 -18.88
C LEU A 83 -21.87 -14.08 -18.68
N GLN A 84 -21.28 -12.99 -18.22
CA GLN A 84 -21.94 -11.69 -18.09
C GLN A 84 -21.55 -10.82 -19.28
N LEU A 85 -22.54 -10.21 -19.91
CA LEU A 85 -22.37 -9.30 -21.04
C LEU A 85 -22.98 -7.95 -20.69
N THR A 86 -22.25 -6.89 -20.98
CA THR A 86 -22.75 -5.51 -21.00
C THR A 86 -22.50 -4.93 -22.40
N PRO A 87 -23.03 -3.74 -22.72
CA PRO A 87 -22.71 -3.07 -23.99
C PRO A 87 -21.20 -2.82 -24.21
N ASP A 88 -20.44 -2.78 -23.12
CA ASP A 88 -19.03 -2.36 -23.12
C ASP A 88 -18.05 -3.47 -22.70
N SER A 89 -18.56 -4.60 -22.20
CA SER A 89 -17.72 -5.70 -21.72
C SER A 89 -18.36 -7.08 -21.78
N ALA A 90 -17.52 -8.10 -21.77
CA ALA A 90 -17.89 -9.49 -21.51
C ALA A 90 -17.03 -10.05 -20.39
N SER A 91 -17.61 -10.72 -19.39
CA SER A 91 -16.85 -11.43 -18.37
C SER A 91 -17.28 -12.87 -18.21
N ALA A 92 -16.33 -13.79 -18.18
CA ALA A 92 -16.57 -15.22 -17.98
C ALA A 92 -15.97 -15.70 -16.66
N ALA A 93 -16.73 -16.49 -15.92
CA ALA A 93 -16.30 -17.19 -14.72
C ALA A 93 -16.58 -18.69 -14.85
N THR A 94 -15.67 -19.54 -14.36
CA THR A 94 -15.72 -21.00 -14.54
C THR A 94 -16.44 -21.77 -13.44
N ASP A 95 -16.82 -21.11 -12.33
CA ASP A 95 -17.44 -21.76 -11.17
C ASP A 95 -18.34 -20.80 -10.36
N ARG A 96 -19.21 -21.36 -9.50
CA ARG A 96 -20.08 -20.62 -8.56
C ARG A 96 -19.33 -19.63 -7.64
N GLY A 97 -18.05 -19.86 -7.37
CA GLY A 97 -17.20 -18.99 -6.56
C GLY A 97 -16.55 -17.86 -7.36
N MET A 98 -16.63 -17.93 -8.70
CA MET A 98 -15.92 -17.12 -9.68
C MET A 98 -14.40 -17.07 -9.43
N LEU A 99 -13.74 -18.18 -9.03
CA LEU A 99 -12.34 -18.24 -8.55
C LEU A 99 -11.33 -17.44 -9.40
N THR A 100 -11.58 -17.39 -10.71
CA THR A 100 -10.90 -16.51 -11.66
C THR A 100 -11.92 -16.03 -12.67
N CYS A 101 -12.01 -14.71 -12.90
CA CYS A 101 -12.85 -14.18 -13.98
C CYS A 101 -12.02 -13.49 -15.06
N ILE A 102 -12.33 -13.78 -16.31
CA ILE A 102 -11.76 -13.09 -17.48
C ILE A 102 -12.73 -11.99 -17.86
N HIS A 103 -12.29 -10.74 -17.86
CA HIS A 103 -13.06 -9.58 -18.33
C HIS A 103 -12.45 -9.06 -19.63
N LEU A 104 -13.27 -8.90 -20.65
CA LEU A 104 -12.92 -8.41 -21.97
C LEU A 104 -13.63 -7.07 -22.18
N GLY A 105 -12.86 -5.99 -22.24
CA GLY A 105 -13.36 -4.66 -22.57
C GLY A 105 -13.44 -4.43 -24.08
N ARG A 106 -14.38 -3.59 -24.52
CA ARG A 106 -14.56 -3.21 -25.94
C ARG A 106 -13.35 -2.51 -26.57
N ASN A 107 -12.43 -2.00 -25.75
CA ASN A 107 -11.15 -1.43 -26.18
C ASN A 107 -10.05 -2.48 -26.46
N GLY A 108 -10.36 -3.77 -26.36
CA GLY A 108 -9.41 -4.87 -26.60
C GLY A 108 -8.61 -5.29 -25.36
N ASN A 109 -8.87 -4.71 -24.19
CA ASN A 109 -8.20 -5.11 -22.96
C ASN A 109 -8.84 -6.37 -22.36
N ALA A 110 -8.03 -7.38 -22.11
CA ALA A 110 -8.40 -8.55 -21.32
C ALA A 110 -7.78 -8.41 -19.91
N SER A 111 -8.60 -8.48 -18.86
CA SER A 111 -8.13 -8.54 -17.48
C SER A 111 -8.59 -9.84 -16.82
N ILE A 112 -7.74 -10.40 -15.97
CA ILE A 112 -8.06 -11.57 -15.16
C ILE A 112 -8.16 -11.09 -13.71
N HIS A 113 -9.32 -11.26 -13.08
CA HIS A 113 -9.47 -10.95 -11.66
C HIS A 113 -9.43 -12.22 -10.82
N LEU A 114 -8.60 -12.16 -9.79
CA LEU A 114 -8.42 -13.20 -8.78
C LEU A 114 -9.52 -13.05 -7.73
N THR A 115 -10.31 -14.09 -7.44
CA THR A 115 -11.37 -14.00 -6.42
C THR A 115 -11.10 -14.80 -5.17
N SER A 116 -10.08 -15.65 -5.16
CA SER A 116 -9.48 -16.10 -3.91
C SER A 116 -7.99 -16.40 -4.03
N VAL A 117 -7.27 -16.08 -2.97
CA VAL A 117 -5.91 -16.58 -2.71
C VAL A 117 -5.99 -17.41 -1.44
N GLU A 118 -5.45 -18.61 -1.50
CA GLU A 118 -5.22 -19.46 -0.34
C GLU A 118 -3.79 -19.99 -0.42
N ASP A 119 -3.11 -19.99 0.71
CA ASP A 119 -1.79 -20.60 0.87
C ASP A 119 -1.84 -21.74 1.89
N ASP A 120 -0.75 -22.50 1.92
CA ASP A 120 -0.57 -23.64 2.81
C ASP A 120 -0.46 -23.26 4.30
N PHE A 121 -0.40 -21.95 4.63
CA PHE A 121 -0.33 -21.39 5.99
C PHE A 121 -1.67 -20.82 6.45
N GLY A 122 -2.73 -21.04 5.67
CA GLY A 122 -4.10 -20.69 6.00
C GLY A 122 -4.46 -19.23 5.73
N ALA A 123 -3.57 -18.41 5.15
CA ALA A 123 -4.03 -17.11 4.69
C ALA A 123 -4.99 -17.30 3.54
N LYS A 124 -6.11 -16.63 3.68
CA LYS A 124 -7.20 -16.73 2.73
C LYS A 124 -7.75 -15.34 2.51
N VAL A 125 -7.61 -14.87 1.29
CA VAL A 125 -8.21 -13.62 0.84
C VAL A 125 -9.23 -13.95 -0.23
N ARG A 126 -10.44 -13.43 -0.09
CA ARG A 126 -11.54 -13.56 -1.05
C ARG A 126 -11.93 -12.20 -1.56
N TYR A 127 -12.23 -12.12 -2.85
CA TYR A 127 -12.73 -10.93 -3.51
C TYR A 127 -14.06 -11.20 -4.22
N GLU A 128 -14.93 -10.21 -4.26
CA GLU A 128 -16.11 -10.19 -5.15
C GLU A 128 -16.00 -8.95 -6.04
N TYR A 129 -16.56 -9.03 -7.25
CA TYR A 129 -16.53 -7.96 -8.24
C TYR A 129 -17.94 -7.70 -8.80
N ASP A 130 -18.20 -6.48 -9.25
CA ASP A 130 -19.38 -6.18 -10.08
C ASP A 130 -19.12 -6.50 -11.56
N CYS A 131 -20.12 -6.31 -12.42
CA CYS A 131 -20.02 -6.59 -13.86
C CYS A 131 -19.11 -5.62 -14.63
N LEU A 132 -18.65 -4.54 -13.99
CA LEU A 132 -17.66 -3.60 -14.55
C LEU A 132 -16.24 -3.95 -14.08
N GLY A 133 -16.07 -5.02 -13.30
CA GLY A 133 -14.78 -5.42 -12.73
C GLY A 133 -14.38 -4.63 -11.49
N ASN A 134 -15.27 -3.81 -10.91
CA ASN A 134 -14.95 -3.12 -9.66
C ASN A 134 -15.08 -4.08 -8.48
N ARG A 135 -14.07 -4.11 -7.61
CA ARG A 135 -14.07 -4.96 -6.41
C ARG A 135 -15.16 -4.53 -5.42
N THR A 136 -16.15 -5.37 -5.14
CA THR A 136 -17.28 -5.10 -4.22
C THR A 136 -17.10 -5.72 -2.83
N LEU A 137 -16.22 -6.72 -2.69
CA LEU A 137 -15.82 -7.31 -1.41
C LEU A 137 -14.32 -7.58 -1.40
N GLU A 138 -13.69 -7.35 -0.26
CA GLU A 138 -12.42 -7.94 0.16
C GLU A 138 -12.65 -8.58 1.53
N GLU A 139 -12.38 -9.88 1.65
CA GLU A 139 -12.49 -10.61 2.92
C GLU A 139 -11.21 -11.41 3.15
N GLN A 140 -10.51 -11.13 4.26
CA GLN A 140 -9.27 -11.81 4.63
C GLN A 140 -9.42 -12.44 6.02
N VAL A 141 -8.95 -13.69 6.15
CA VAL A 141 -8.80 -14.33 7.47
C VAL A 141 -7.67 -13.63 8.23
N VAL A 142 -7.98 -13.09 9.40
CA VAL A 142 -6.98 -12.46 10.28
C VAL A 142 -6.50 -13.48 11.29
N GLU A 143 -7.43 -14.06 12.03
CA GLU A 143 -7.19 -15.17 12.95
C GLU A 143 -8.45 -16.04 13.00
N GLU A 144 -8.42 -17.10 13.82
CA GLU A 144 -9.56 -17.99 13.96
C GLU A 144 -10.82 -17.21 14.39
N GLY A 145 -11.87 -17.31 13.57
CA GLY A 145 -13.14 -16.62 13.81
C GLY A 145 -13.14 -15.12 13.50
N ILE A 146 -11.99 -14.47 13.22
CA ILE A 146 -11.90 -13.04 12.91
C ILE A 146 -11.54 -12.82 11.45
N ARG A 147 -12.35 -12.03 10.74
CA ARG A 147 -12.10 -11.68 9.35
C ARG A 147 -12.06 -10.17 9.16
N ARG A 148 -11.07 -9.69 8.41
CA ARG A 148 -11.08 -8.35 7.84
C ARG A 148 -12.04 -8.37 6.66
N LYS A 149 -13.15 -7.63 6.76
CA LYS A 149 -14.20 -7.62 5.73
C LYS A 149 -14.50 -6.20 5.30
N VAL A 150 -14.24 -5.90 4.02
CA VAL A 150 -14.45 -4.59 3.41
C VAL A 150 -15.41 -4.72 2.24
N ARG A 151 -16.53 -4.02 2.27
CA ARG A 151 -17.48 -3.92 1.15
C ARG A 151 -17.39 -2.56 0.49
N TYR A 152 -17.50 -2.55 -0.82
CA TYR A 152 -17.46 -1.35 -1.65
C TYR A 152 -18.77 -1.19 -2.42
N GLN A 153 -19.17 0.05 -2.65
CA GLN A 153 -20.25 0.39 -3.57
C GLN A 153 -19.76 1.44 -4.55
N TYR A 154 -20.20 1.34 -5.79
CA TYR A 154 -19.79 2.20 -6.89
C TYR A 154 -21.03 2.83 -7.55
N ASN A 155 -20.85 4.01 -8.14
CA ASN A 155 -21.85 4.61 -9.02
C ASN A 155 -21.79 3.96 -10.42
N LYS A 156 -22.65 4.44 -11.34
CA LYS A 156 -22.71 3.93 -12.72
C LYS A 156 -21.43 4.16 -13.54
N SER A 157 -20.63 5.15 -13.15
CA SER A 157 -19.32 5.46 -13.77
C SER A 157 -18.18 4.62 -13.18
N GLY A 158 -18.46 3.71 -12.24
CA GLY A 158 -17.43 2.90 -11.56
C GLY A 158 -16.68 3.62 -10.44
N TRP A 159 -17.12 4.82 -10.01
CA TRP A 159 -16.48 5.54 -8.90
C TRP A 159 -17.04 5.09 -7.56
N ARG A 160 -16.16 4.89 -6.57
CA ARG A 160 -16.51 4.31 -5.26
C ARG A 160 -17.27 5.31 -4.39
N ILE A 161 -18.58 5.14 -4.23
CA ILE A 161 -19.41 6.00 -3.38
C ILE A 161 -19.44 5.59 -1.91
N GLN A 162 -19.05 4.35 -1.58
CA GLN A 162 -19.00 3.89 -0.19
C GLN A 162 -17.95 2.80 0.02
N LYS A 163 -17.26 2.87 1.17
CA LYS A 163 -16.44 1.81 1.76
C LYS A 163 -17.04 1.46 3.12
N LYS A 164 -17.38 0.19 3.35
CA LYS A 164 -17.90 -0.32 4.62
C LYS A 164 -16.98 -1.39 5.16
N GLU A 165 -16.31 -1.14 6.27
CA GLU A 165 -15.45 -2.10 6.97
C GLU A 165 -16.17 -2.68 8.18
N THR A 166 -16.18 -4.01 8.30
CA THR A 166 -16.70 -4.69 9.50
C THR A 166 -15.65 -4.66 10.61
N ILE A 167 -16.07 -4.24 11.80
CA ILE A 167 -15.22 -4.22 13.01
C ILE A 167 -15.59 -5.43 13.86
N GLN A 168 -14.63 -6.32 14.09
CA GLN A 168 -14.77 -7.55 14.86
C GLN A 168 -13.54 -7.73 15.75
N GLY A 169 -13.71 -8.34 16.92
CA GLY A 169 -12.61 -8.58 17.87
C GLY A 169 -12.51 -7.54 18.98
N ASN A 170 -13.06 -6.33 18.79
CA ASN A 170 -13.12 -5.28 19.82
C ASN A 170 -14.51 -5.19 20.50
N GLY A 171 -15.08 -6.33 20.90
CA GLY A 171 -16.45 -6.40 21.42
C GLY A 171 -17.51 -6.64 20.32
N PRO A 172 -18.73 -6.08 20.44
CA PRO A 172 -19.81 -6.31 19.48
C PRO A 172 -19.41 -5.93 18.05
N ILE A 173 -19.94 -6.68 17.07
CA ILE A 173 -19.64 -6.43 15.66
C ILE A 173 -20.25 -5.08 15.25
N ARG A 174 -19.40 -4.17 14.75
CA ARG A 174 -19.78 -2.82 14.27
C ARG A 174 -19.38 -2.63 12.80
N SER A 175 -19.62 -1.46 12.25
CA SER A 175 -19.17 -1.11 10.90
C SER A 175 -18.65 0.32 10.83
N ALA A 176 -17.48 0.51 10.23
CA ALA A 176 -16.97 1.80 9.82
C ALA A 176 -17.43 2.09 8.39
N ILE A 177 -18.06 3.24 8.14
CA ILE A 177 -18.59 3.60 6.83
C ILE A 177 -17.95 4.91 6.38
N THR A 178 -17.22 4.86 5.27
CA THR A 178 -16.74 6.06 4.57
C THR A 178 -17.55 6.25 3.30
N LYS A 179 -18.06 7.46 3.06
CA LYS A 179 -18.80 7.80 1.83
C LYS A 179 -18.05 8.83 1.02
N TYR A 180 -18.26 8.82 -0.29
CA TYR A 180 -17.60 9.69 -1.25
C TYR A 180 -18.62 10.30 -2.20
N GLU A 181 -18.42 11.56 -2.54
CA GLU A 181 -19.13 12.27 -3.60
C GLU A 181 -18.12 12.82 -4.61
N TYR A 182 -18.54 12.91 -5.87
CA TYR A 182 -17.68 13.22 -7.00
C TYR A 182 -18.27 14.32 -7.86
N ASP A 183 -17.43 15.10 -8.53
CA ASP A 183 -17.84 15.96 -9.64
C ASP A 183 -18.03 15.17 -10.94
N ALA A 184 -18.28 15.86 -12.06
CA ALA A 184 -18.50 15.25 -13.37
C ALA A 184 -17.23 14.65 -14.00
N ASN A 185 -16.04 15.08 -13.58
CA ASN A 185 -14.75 14.60 -14.07
C ASN A 185 -14.22 13.41 -13.26
N GLY A 186 -14.83 13.12 -12.11
CA GLY A 186 -14.46 12.01 -11.23
C GLY A 186 -13.54 12.43 -10.09
N ASN A 187 -13.37 13.73 -9.84
CA ASN A 187 -12.66 14.20 -8.66
C ASN A 187 -13.55 14.09 -7.42
N VAL A 188 -12.96 13.69 -6.29
CA VAL A 188 -13.69 13.56 -5.02
C VAL A 188 -13.97 14.95 -4.46
N ILE A 189 -15.24 15.36 -4.36
CA ILE A 189 -15.62 16.66 -3.79
C ILE A 189 -16.00 16.58 -2.32
N LYS A 190 -16.36 15.40 -1.81
CA LYS A 190 -16.72 15.20 -0.41
C LYS A 190 -16.38 13.80 0.08
N VAL A 191 -15.85 13.70 1.30
CA VAL A 191 -15.66 12.45 2.04
C VAL A 191 -16.34 12.58 3.39
N ILE A 192 -17.16 11.60 3.75
CA ILE A 192 -17.77 11.50 5.10
C ILE A 192 -17.10 10.35 5.82
N MET A 193 -16.45 10.63 6.94
CA MET A 193 -15.71 9.68 7.77
C MET A 193 -16.66 8.85 8.66
N PRO A 194 -16.22 7.68 9.19
CA PRO A 194 -17.06 6.80 10.00
C PRO A 194 -17.75 7.48 11.19
N LYS A 195 -17.08 8.43 11.85
CA LYS A 195 -17.67 9.19 12.97
C LYS A 195 -18.45 10.44 12.56
N GLY A 196 -18.65 10.66 11.26
CA GLY A 196 -19.49 11.73 10.70
C GLY A 196 -18.75 13.03 10.39
N ALA A 197 -17.45 13.13 10.67
CA ALA A 197 -16.64 14.27 10.21
C ALA A 197 -16.54 14.28 8.68
N GLU A 198 -16.46 15.46 8.09
CA GLU A 198 -16.51 15.66 6.63
C GLU A 198 -15.23 16.30 6.11
N ILE A 199 -14.81 15.92 4.91
CA ILE A 199 -13.74 16.58 4.17
C ILE A 199 -14.29 17.00 2.82
N HIS A 200 -14.23 18.28 2.50
CA HIS A 200 -14.70 18.86 1.25
C HIS A 200 -13.53 19.29 0.40
N TYR A 201 -13.65 19.14 -0.92
CA TYR A 201 -12.63 19.51 -1.89
C TYR A 201 -13.22 20.38 -2.98
N ARG A 202 -12.41 21.28 -3.54
CA ARG A 202 -12.74 22.05 -4.74
C ARG A 202 -11.59 22.00 -5.72
N TYR A 203 -11.95 21.99 -6.99
CA TYR A 203 -11.03 21.91 -8.11
C TYR A 203 -11.24 23.10 -9.04
N ASP A 204 -10.19 23.48 -9.76
CA ASP A 204 -10.30 24.38 -10.90
C ASP A 204 -10.69 23.63 -12.18
N ALA A 205 -10.69 24.33 -13.32
CA ALA A 205 -11.06 23.76 -14.61
C ALA A 205 -10.04 22.75 -15.17
N ASP A 206 -8.82 22.70 -14.63
CA ASP A 206 -7.75 21.78 -15.02
C ASP A 206 -7.65 20.58 -14.04
N ASP A 207 -8.70 20.33 -13.24
CA ASP A 207 -8.78 19.28 -12.21
C ASP A 207 -7.71 19.40 -11.10
N ARG A 208 -7.17 20.61 -10.86
CA ARG A 208 -6.24 20.85 -9.76
C ARG A 208 -6.98 21.27 -8.50
N MET A 209 -6.63 20.67 -7.35
CA MET A 209 -7.29 20.95 -6.07
C MET A 209 -6.94 22.35 -5.56
N ILE A 210 -7.90 23.26 -5.54
CA ILE A 210 -7.72 24.64 -5.05
C ILE A 210 -8.14 24.83 -3.60
N GLN A 211 -8.89 23.88 -3.02
CA GLN A 211 -9.31 23.95 -1.62
C GLN A 211 -9.54 22.57 -1.02
N ARG A 212 -9.17 22.42 0.25
CA ARG A 212 -9.59 21.34 1.15
C ARG A 212 -10.17 21.93 2.43
N GLN A 213 -11.34 21.47 2.86
CA GLN A 213 -11.96 21.88 4.13
C GLN A 213 -12.22 20.63 4.99
N VAL A 214 -11.68 20.59 6.20
CA VAL A 214 -11.93 19.55 7.20
C VAL A 214 -12.91 20.07 8.24
N LEU A 215 -14.04 19.39 8.38
CA LEU A 215 -15.13 19.76 9.27
C LEU A 215 -15.43 18.62 10.26
N ASP A 216 -15.08 18.83 11.53
CA ASP A 216 -15.46 17.96 12.63
C ASP A 216 -16.20 18.77 13.68
N LYS A 217 -17.51 18.92 13.45
CA LYS A 217 -18.41 19.74 14.27
C LYS A 217 -18.44 19.29 15.73
N LYS A 218 -18.23 17.99 15.99
CA LYS A 218 -18.25 17.44 17.34
C LYS A 218 -17.09 17.98 18.17
N ASN A 219 -15.95 18.21 17.54
CA ASN A 219 -14.72 18.67 18.17
C ASN A 219 -14.38 20.14 17.83
N GLY A 220 -15.32 20.89 17.23
CA GLY A 220 -15.16 22.33 16.93
C GLY A 220 -14.13 22.64 15.83
N ILE A 221 -13.83 21.68 14.95
CA ILE A 221 -12.83 21.85 13.89
C ILE A 221 -13.51 22.30 12.59
N ASP A 222 -13.03 23.43 12.07
CA ASP A 222 -13.23 23.89 10.69
C ASP A 222 -11.88 24.42 10.20
N GLN A 223 -11.12 23.54 9.53
CA GLN A 223 -9.81 23.88 8.98
C GLN A 223 -9.91 23.93 7.46
N ARG A 224 -9.52 25.06 6.87
CA ARG A 224 -9.48 25.24 5.42
C ARG A 224 -8.05 25.41 4.94
N THR A 225 -7.67 24.66 3.92
CA THR A 225 -6.45 24.83 3.16
C THR A 225 -6.80 25.27 1.74
N GLU A 226 -6.17 26.34 1.25
CA GLU A 226 -6.34 26.84 -0.11
C GLU A 226 -5.02 26.80 -0.86
N TYR A 227 -5.06 26.48 -2.15
CA TYR A 227 -3.89 26.31 -3.00
C TYR A 227 -3.94 27.27 -4.19
N GLY A 228 -2.80 27.88 -4.51
CA GLY A 228 -2.63 28.72 -5.70
C GLY A 228 -1.70 28.03 -6.69
N TYR A 229 -2.02 28.13 -7.98
CA TYR A 229 -1.23 27.54 -9.06
C TYR A 229 -0.81 28.61 -10.09
N ASP A 230 0.36 28.44 -10.68
CA ASP A 230 0.75 29.20 -11.86
C ASP A 230 0.17 28.59 -13.16
N ALA A 231 0.47 29.22 -14.29
CA ALA A 231 0.01 28.76 -15.60
C ALA A 231 0.64 27.43 -16.06
N ALA A 232 1.79 27.04 -15.49
CA ALA A 232 2.42 25.74 -15.75
C ALA A 232 1.84 24.63 -14.85
N GLY A 233 1.04 24.99 -13.84
CA GLY A 233 0.43 24.06 -12.90
C GLY A 233 1.27 23.81 -11.64
N ASN A 234 2.32 24.59 -11.41
CA ASN A 234 3.07 24.52 -10.16
C ASN A 234 2.28 25.16 -9.03
N CYS A 235 2.23 24.50 -7.87
CA CYS A 235 1.63 25.08 -6.67
C CYS A 235 2.55 26.21 -6.15
N VAL A 236 2.12 27.47 -6.30
CA VAL A 236 2.89 28.66 -5.89
C VAL A 236 2.63 29.10 -4.46
N GLY A 237 1.65 28.48 -3.80
CA GLY A 237 1.42 28.69 -2.39
C GLY A 237 0.27 27.87 -1.82
N GLU A 238 0.33 27.67 -0.52
CA GLU A 238 -0.75 27.11 0.28
C GLU A 238 -1.06 28.03 1.45
N SER A 239 -2.33 28.10 1.84
CA SER A 239 -2.73 28.84 3.02
C SER A 239 -3.69 28.05 3.89
N ILE A 240 -3.42 28.04 5.19
CA ILE A 240 -4.21 27.32 6.19
C ILE A 240 -4.92 28.34 7.07
N LYS A 241 -6.23 28.14 7.24
CA LYS A 241 -7.10 28.94 8.10
C LYS A 241 -7.86 28.02 9.05
N GLY A 242 -7.70 28.26 10.35
CA GLY A 242 -8.50 27.63 11.39
C GLY A 242 -9.77 28.41 11.71
N ALA A 243 -10.46 28.01 12.78
CA ALA A 243 -11.66 28.69 13.27
C ALA A 243 -11.39 30.12 13.78
N ASP A 244 -10.16 30.40 14.23
CA ASP A 244 -9.70 31.69 14.76
C ASP A 244 -9.40 32.74 13.67
N THR A 245 -9.68 32.41 12.40
CA THR A 245 -9.53 33.23 11.20
C THR A 245 -8.11 33.61 10.79
N ASN A 246 -7.09 33.27 11.57
CA ASN A 246 -5.69 33.49 11.21
C ASN A 246 -5.32 32.67 9.98
N LYS A 247 -4.70 33.33 8.99
CA LYS A 247 -4.25 32.72 7.74
C LYS A 247 -2.73 32.53 7.83
N LEU A 248 -2.27 31.29 7.84
CA LEU A 248 -0.85 30.94 7.71
C LEU A 248 -0.57 30.62 6.25
N GLU A 249 0.31 31.37 5.60
CA GLU A 249 0.59 31.23 4.17
C GLU A 249 2.04 30.80 3.92
N THR A 250 2.22 29.72 3.16
CA THR A 250 3.52 29.29 2.65
C THR A 250 3.54 29.54 1.16
N LEU A 251 4.59 30.18 0.64
CA LEU A 251 4.76 30.47 -0.78
C LEU A 251 5.90 29.67 -1.38
N TYR A 252 5.77 29.34 -2.66
CA TYR A 252 6.77 28.63 -3.44
C TYR A 252 7.09 29.39 -4.72
N GLN A 253 8.35 29.37 -5.11
CA GLN A 253 8.80 29.95 -6.38
C GLN A 253 9.50 28.88 -7.20
N PHE A 254 9.37 28.97 -8.51
CA PHE A 254 9.91 28.00 -9.47
C PHE A 254 10.76 28.69 -10.52
N ASP A 255 11.74 27.98 -11.07
CA ASP A 255 12.42 28.43 -12.28
C ASP A 255 11.65 28.02 -13.55
N ARG A 256 12.21 28.35 -14.72
CA ARG A 256 11.59 28.06 -16.03
C ARG A 256 11.56 26.57 -16.41
N LYS A 257 12.16 25.70 -15.60
CA LYS A 257 12.09 24.24 -15.73
C LYS A 257 11.19 23.62 -14.67
N ASP A 258 10.34 24.42 -14.00
CA ASP A 258 9.40 23.99 -12.97
C ASP A 258 10.08 23.38 -11.73
N ARG A 259 11.34 23.76 -11.46
CA ARG A 259 12.07 23.33 -10.25
C ARG A 259 11.87 24.37 -9.15
N MET A 260 11.49 23.92 -7.94
CA MET A 260 11.26 24.82 -6.81
C MET A 260 12.56 25.50 -6.38
N THR A 261 12.62 26.81 -6.46
CA THR A 261 13.81 27.62 -6.11
C THR A 261 13.71 28.26 -4.73
N HIS A 262 12.48 28.47 -4.24
CA HIS A 262 12.25 29.05 -2.91
C HIS A 262 11.06 28.42 -2.22
N LYS A 263 11.17 28.29 -0.90
CA LYS A 263 10.07 28.05 0.02
C LYS A 263 10.07 29.15 1.07
N ILE A 264 8.95 29.86 1.18
CA ILE A 264 8.78 30.99 2.10
C ILE A 264 7.71 30.61 3.10
N THR A 265 8.10 30.50 4.37
CA THR A 265 7.18 30.17 5.48
C THR A 265 6.23 31.34 5.81
N PRO A 266 5.16 31.12 6.62
CA PRO A 266 4.28 32.21 7.07
C PRO A 266 4.99 33.34 7.81
N GLY A 267 6.14 33.06 8.45
CA GLY A 267 6.98 34.05 9.10
C GLY A 267 7.95 34.79 8.16
N GLY A 268 7.87 34.55 6.83
CA GLY A 268 8.79 35.12 5.84
C GLY A 268 10.15 34.45 5.74
N ALA A 269 10.44 33.43 6.57
CA ALA A 269 11.70 32.70 6.53
C ALA A 269 11.83 31.94 5.19
N VAL A 270 12.94 32.13 4.48
CA VAL A 270 13.17 31.62 3.12
C VAL A 270 14.15 30.45 3.14
N THR A 271 13.77 29.35 2.50
CA THR A 271 14.71 28.29 2.10
C THR A 271 14.93 28.38 0.60
N ARG A 272 16.19 28.37 0.15
CA ARG A 272 16.54 28.48 -1.26
C ARG A 272 17.23 27.22 -1.79
N TYR A 273 16.84 26.83 -2.99
CA TYR A 273 17.34 25.66 -3.70
C TYR A 273 18.06 26.11 -4.98
N VAL A 274 19.31 25.68 -5.14
CA VAL A 274 20.13 26.01 -6.31
C VAL A 274 20.42 24.73 -7.08
N TYR A 275 20.18 24.77 -8.38
CA TYR A 275 20.35 23.63 -9.26
C TYR A 275 21.42 23.88 -10.31
N ASP A 276 22.07 22.81 -10.74
CA ASP A 276 22.95 22.85 -11.91
C ASP A 276 22.17 22.76 -13.24
N ARG A 277 22.92 22.64 -14.34
CA ARG A 277 22.35 22.53 -15.70
C ARG A 277 21.73 21.16 -16.00
N ASN A 278 22.08 20.14 -15.21
CA ASN A 278 21.57 18.77 -15.33
C ASN A 278 20.39 18.50 -14.39
N ASP A 279 19.79 19.56 -13.81
CA ASP A 279 18.63 19.48 -12.94
C ASP A 279 18.90 18.82 -11.58
N GLN A 280 20.16 18.89 -11.12
CA GLN A 280 20.61 18.39 -9.83
C GLN A 280 20.68 19.51 -8.79
N LEU A 281 20.14 19.27 -7.58
CA LEU A 281 20.23 20.20 -6.45
C LEU A 281 21.69 20.27 -5.96
N ILE A 282 22.39 21.38 -6.20
CA ILE A 282 23.79 21.55 -5.79
C ILE A 282 23.94 22.33 -4.49
N GLN A 283 22.91 23.07 -4.07
CA GLN A 283 22.94 23.78 -2.80
C GLN A 283 21.53 23.98 -2.22
N GLU A 284 21.38 23.71 -0.92
CA GLU A 284 20.20 24.06 -0.12
C GLU A 284 20.60 25.06 0.97
N ILE A 285 19.96 26.24 0.95
CA ILE A 285 20.23 27.35 1.85
C ILE A 285 19.03 27.49 2.79
N THR A 286 19.22 27.17 4.07
CA THR A 286 18.16 27.32 5.09
C THR A 286 17.93 28.80 5.44
N PRO A 287 16.84 29.16 6.14
CA PRO A 287 16.59 30.54 6.49
C PRO A 287 17.69 31.21 7.33
N TYR A 288 18.48 30.44 8.07
CA TYR A 288 19.60 30.97 8.85
C TYR A 288 20.79 31.37 7.98
N GLY A 289 20.96 30.74 6.81
CA GLY A 289 22.06 30.98 5.89
C GLY A 289 21.69 31.88 4.71
N TYR A 290 20.40 32.19 4.51
CA TYR A 290 19.90 32.94 3.37
C TYR A 290 20.13 34.45 3.50
N GLU A 291 20.69 35.04 2.45
CA GLU A 291 21.00 36.46 2.33
C GLU A 291 20.08 37.09 1.26
N ALA A 292 19.07 37.85 1.70
CA ALA A 292 18.02 38.37 0.82
C ALA A 292 18.53 39.36 -0.25
N GLU A 293 19.57 40.14 0.06
CA GLU A 293 20.15 41.15 -0.85
C GLU A 293 20.80 40.54 -2.09
N THR A 294 21.33 39.32 -1.95
CA THR A 294 22.10 38.62 -2.99
C THR A 294 21.38 37.40 -3.54
N ASP A 295 20.21 37.06 -2.97
CA ASP A 295 19.45 35.85 -3.28
C ASP A 295 20.33 34.57 -3.21
N CYS A 296 21.24 34.53 -2.24
CA CYS A 296 22.20 33.45 -2.04
C CYS A 296 22.51 33.24 -0.55
N GLY A 297 23.68 32.67 -0.21
CA GLY A 297 24.09 32.45 1.17
C GLY A 297 24.80 31.12 1.42
N LYS A 298 25.09 30.85 2.70
CA LYS A 298 25.72 29.60 3.13
C LYS A 298 24.67 28.50 3.25
N GLY A 299 24.98 27.33 2.73
CA GLY A 299 24.04 26.21 2.70
C GLY A 299 24.73 24.87 2.60
N THR A 300 23.95 23.81 2.71
CA THR A 300 24.42 22.46 2.43
C THR A 300 24.73 22.35 0.94
N VAL A 301 25.91 21.87 0.58
CA VAL A 301 26.37 21.75 -0.81
C VAL A 301 26.48 20.28 -1.20
N TYR A 302 26.01 19.97 -2.40
CA TYR A 302 26.02 18.63 -2.96
C TYR A 302 26.88 18.58 -4.22
N GLN A 303 27.61 17.47 -4.39
CA GLN A 303 28.39 17.20 -5.59
C GLN A 303 27.99 15.84 -6.16
N TYR A 304 28.00 15.75 -7.48
CA TYR A 304 27.56 14.58 -8.22
C TYR A 304 28.64 14.09 -9.18
N ASP A 305 28.66 12.79 -9.46
CA ASP A 305 29.40 12.25 -10.59
C ASP A 305 28.66 12.50 -11.91
N ASN A 306 29.29 12.13 -13.03
CA ASN A 306 28.71 12.29 -14.37
C ASN A 306 27.47 11.43 -14.66
N ARG A 307 27.14 10.50 -13.76
CA ARG A 307 25.94 9.65 -13.83
C ARG A 307 24.85 10.15 -12.88
N GLY A 308 25.09 11.25 -12.18
CA GLY A 308 24.17 11.86 -11.22
C GLY A 308 24.13 11.19 -9.86
N ASN A 309 25.11 10.37 -9.53
CA ASN A 309 25.25 9.84 -8.17
C ASN A 309 25.84 10.92 -7.26
N ARG A 310 25.22 11.17 -6.10
CA ARG A 310 25.74 12.13 -5.11
C ARG A 310 27.01 11.59 -4.46
N ILE A 311 28.15 12.21 -4.77
CA ILE A 311 29.47 11.78 -4.27
C ILE A 311 29.93 12.53 -3.03
N ARG A 312 29.38 13.72 -2.76
CA ARG A 312 29.80 14.51 -1.59
C ARG A 312 28.70 15.43 -1.09
N GLU A 313 28.63 15.56 0.22
CA GLU A 313 27.77 16.50 0.95
C GLU A 313 28.61 17.25 1.98
N THR A 314 28.49 18.59 2.00
CA THR A 314 29.09 19.44 3.04
C THR A 314 28.03 20.33 3.67
N ASN A 315 28.13 20.57 4.97
CA ASN A 315 27.19 21.45 5.67
C ASN A 315 27.43 22.94 5.33
N ALA A 316 26.63 23.84 5.90
CA ALA A 316 26.75 25.29 5.69
C ALA A 316 28.08 25.90 6.18
N LEU A 317 28.86 25.20 7.00
CA LEU A 317 30.20 25.60 7.44
C LEU A 317 31.30 25.10 6.49
N GLY A 318 30.96 24.28 5.49
CA GLY A 318 31.90 23.64 4.56
C GLY A 318 32.53 22.35 5.11
N GLU A 319 32.04 21.86 6.24
CA GLU A 319 32.51 20.60 6.83
C GLU A 319 31.90 19.42 6.09
N LEU A 320 32.66 18.34 5.94
CA LEU A 320 32.18 17.11 5.32
C LEU A 320 31.04 16.52 6.17
N VAL A 321 29.92 16.20 5.54
CA VAL A 321 28.84 15.41 6.14
C VAL A 321 28.97 13.97 5.69
N GLU A 322 29.21 13.78 4.39
CA GLU A 322 29.29 12.46 3.78
C GLU A 322 30.04 12.51 2.45
N GLU A 323 30.79 11.46 2.14
CA GLU A 323 31.37 11.21 0.81
C GLU A 323 31.08 9.77 0.36
N ARG A 324 30.74 9.57 -0.92
CA ARG A 324 30.42 8.27 -1.50
C ARG A 324 31.21 8.00 -2.77
N GLY A 325 31.59 6.75 -2.97
CA GLY A 325 32.15 6.24 -4.22
C GLY A 325 31.28 5.13 -4.78
N TYR A 326 31.09 5.10 -6.10
CA TYR A 326 30.17 4.19 -6.78
C TYR A 326 30.89 3.31 -7.80
N ASN A 327 30.41 2.08 -7.99
CA ASN A 327 30.86 1.22 -9.07
C ASN A 327 30.15 1.55 -10.41
N LEU A 328 30.38 0.74 -11.45
CA LEU A 328 29.77 0.92 -12.77
C LEU A 328 28.26 0.67 -12.81
N ARG A 329 27.71 -0.01 -11.80
CA ARG A 329 26.26 -0.27 -11.64
C ARG A 329 25.56 0.77 -10.76
N ASN A 330 26.25 1.87 -10.41
CA ASN A 330 25.78 2.91 -9.49
C ASN A 330 25.52 2.38 -8.05
N GLU A 331 26.18 1.30 -7.65
CA GLU A 331 26.13 0.79 -6.28
C GLU A 331 27.26 1.44 -5.44
N PRO A 332 26.99 1.92 -4.22
CA PRO A 332 27.99 2.56 -3.37
C PRO A 332 29.01 1.56 -2.85
N ILE A 333 30.26 1.64 -3.32
CA ILE A 333 31.37 0.79 -2.88
C ILE A 333 32.22 1.42 -1.77
N ARG A 334 32.01 2.71 -1.51
CA ARG A 334 32.73 3.47 -0.49
C ARG A 334 31.82 4.49 0.14
N TRP A 335 31.92 4.60 1.44
CA TRP A 335 31.23 5.59 2.24
C TRP A 335 32.17 6.19 3.28
N THR A 336 32.22 7.50 3.39
CA THR A 336 32.98 8.22 4.41
C THR A 336 32.01 9.15 5.14
N ASP A 337 31.92 9.06 6.45
CA ASP A 337 31.11 9.98 7.27
C ASP A 337 31.83 11.31 7.52
N GLY A 338 31.12 12.26 8.13
CA GLY A 338 31.68 13.57 8.49
C GLY A 338 32.81 13.53 9.54
N LEU A 339 32.98 12.41 10.24
CA LEU A 339 34.09 12.18 11.15
C LEU A 339 35.32 11.57 10.44
N GLY A 340 35.22 11.27 9.15
CA GLY A 340 36.28 10.63 8.36
C GLY A 340 36.36 9.11 8.55
N THR A 341 35.38 8.49 9.20
CA THR A 341 35.24 7.03 9.27
C THR A 341 34.85 6.52 7.90
N ARG A 342 35.66 5.60 7.35
CA ARG A 342 35.43 5.05 6.03
C ARG A 342 34.98 3.59 6.09
N GLN A 343 34.02 3.25 5.24
CA GLN A 343 33.55 1.91 4.99
C GLN A 343 33.64 1.59 3.50
N GLU A 344 33.91 0.33 3.19
CA GLU A 344 33.96 -0.19 1.83
C GLU A 344 33.03 -1.39 1.72
N MET A 345 32.25 -1.43 0.64
CA MET A 345 31.19 -2.41 0.42
C MET A 345 31.52 -3.25 -0.80
N GLU A 346 31.37 -4.56 -0.67
CA GLU A 346 31.40 -5.50 -1.77
C GLU A 346 30.01 -6.09 -1.99
N TYR A 347 29.69 -6.33 -3.26
CA TYR A 347 28.39 -6.80 -3.68
C TYR A 347 28.48 -8.22 -4.25
N THR A 348 27.40 -8.98 -4.07
CA THR A 348 27.13 -10.19 -4.84
C THR A 348 26.90 -9.83 -6.31
N LEU A 349 26.95 -10.83 -7.21
CA LEU A 349 26.77 -10.61 -8.65
C LEU A 349 25.41 -10.00 -9.01
N ASP A 350 24.39 -10.24 -8.18
CA ASP A 350 23.03 -9.71 -8.29
C ASP A 350 22.80 -8.42 -7.48
N GLY A 351 23.87 -7.78 -6.99
CA GLY A 351 23.82 -6.41 -6.46
C GLY A 351 23.40 -6.28 -4.99
N ARG A 352 23.55 -7.35 -4.19
CA ARG A 352 23.32 -7.30 -2.73
C ARG A 352 24.64 -7.12 -1.98
N VAL A 353 24.65 -6.37 -0.89
CA VAL A 353 25.86 -6.17 -0.08
C VAL A 353 26.29 -7.50 0.51
N ARG A 354 27.42 -8.03 0.06
CA ARG A 354 28.01 -9.27 0.60
C ARG A 354 28.84 -8.99 1.83
N GLU A 355 29.60 -7.90 1.82
CA GLU A 355 30.61 -7.62 2.83
C GLU A 355 30.82 -6.12 3.02
N VAL A 356 30.98 -5.73 4.28
CA VAL A 356 31.36 -4.38 4.68
C VAL A 356 32.69 -4.46 5.42
N ARG A 357 33.66 -3.65 4.98
CA ARG A 357 34.98 -3.53 5.61
C ARG A 357 35.18 -2.12 6.12
N ARG A 358 35.96 -1.98 7.20
CA ARG A 358 36.51 -0.68 7.56
C ARG A 358 37.52 -0.27 6.48
N GLY A 359 37.23 0.82 5.81
CA GLY A 359 38.14 1.40 4.83
C GLY A 359 39.25 2.19 5.52
N ARG A 360 40.38 2.34 4.83
CA ARG A 360 41.51 3.12 5.32
C ARG A 360 41.15 4.60 5.38
N SER A 361 41.24 5.24 6.56
CA SER A 361 41.06 6.70 6.67
C SER A 361 42.14 7.44 5.87
N ALA A 362 41.77 8.58 5.27
CA ALA A 362 42.68 9.44 4.53
C ALA A 362 43.71 10.08 5.48
N GLY A 363 44.78 9.35 5.80
CA GLY A 363 45.78 9.78 6.78
C GLY A 363 46.65 8.65 7.34
N GLU A 364 46.24 7.39 7.20
CA GLU A 364 47.11 6.25 7.53
C GLU A 364 48.28 6.19 6.54
N LYS A 365 49.48 6.53 7.02
CA LYS A 365 50.72 6.32 6.27
C LYS A 365 50.81 4.85 5.86
N LYS A 366 51.14 4.63 4.59
CA LYS A 366 51.42 3.32 4.01
C LYS A 366 52.61 2.70 4.75
N ASN A 367 52.35 1.97 5.84
CA ASN A 367 53.35 1.07 6.40
C ASN A 367 53.52 -0.06 5.40
N ILE A 368 54.49 0.12 4.49
CA ILE A 368 54.97 -0.95 3.61
C ILE A 368 55.74 -1.91 4.52
N GLY A 369 55.01 -2.82 5.19
CA GLY A 369 55.61 -3.96 5.85
C GLY A 369 56.32 -4.82 4.81
N GLN A 370 57.51 -5.32 5.14
CA GLN A 370 58.30 -6.18 4.26
C GLN A 370 57.52 -7.47 3.93
N GLY A 371 56.96 -7.54 2.72
CA GLY A 371 56.21 -8.68 2.20
C GLY A 371 56.99 -9.46 1.14
N ARG A 372 56.86 -10.80 1.18
CA ARG A 372 57.52 -11.80 0.32
C ARG A 372 57.42 -11.44 -1.17
N THR A 373 58.56 -11.55 -1.86
CA THR A 373 58.69 -11.47 -3.32
C THR A 373 58.15 -12.74 -3.98
N GLY A 374 57.15 -12.60 -4.85
CA GLY A 374 56.73 -13.65 -5.79
C GLY A 374 57.19 -13.31 -7.20
N GLN A 375 57.65 -14.30 -7.97
CA GLN A 375 58.04 -14.17 -9.37
C GLN A 375 56.92 -14.69 -10.30
N ASN A 376 56.66 -13.96 -11.38
CA ASN A 376 55.79 -14.41 -12.46
C ASN A 376 56.59 -15.30 -13.43
N LEU A 377 55.93 -16.02 -14.36
CA LEU A 377 56.59 -16.76 -15.46
C LEU A 377 57.46 -15.89 -16.41
N ALA A 378 57.53 -14.58 -16.19
CA ALA A 378 58.41 -13.64 -16.90
C ALA A 378 59.52 -13.04 -16.01
N GLY A 379 59.76 -13.56 -14.80
CA GLY A 379 60.89 -13.16 -13.95
C GLY A 379 60.79 -11.77 -13.30
N GLN A 380 59.68 -11.04 -13.47
CA GLN A 380 59.43 -9.79 -12.75
C GLN A 380 58.85 -10.08 -11.37
N GLY A 381 59.50 -9.54 -10.32
CA GLY A 381 59.04 -9.66 -8.94
C GLY A 381 57.94 -8.65 -8.62
N TYR A 382 56.82 -9.12 -8.06
CA TYR A 382 55.74 -8.27 -7.56
C TYR A 382 55.66 -8.34 -6.04
N ILE A 383 55.40 -7.18 -5.41
CA ILE A 383 55.08 -7.08 -3.97
C ILE A 383 53.56 -7.06 -3.86
N GLY A 384 52.95 -8.23 -3.64
CA GLY A 384 51.52 -8.35 -3.38
C GLY A 384 51.24 -8.30 -1.89
N GLN A 385 50.75 -7.16 -1.38
CA GLN A 385 50.10 -7.10 -0.06
C GLN A 385 48.94 -6.10 -0.11
N SER A 386 47.73 -6.62 -0.28
CA SER A 386 46.56 -5.97 0.32
C SER A 386 46.49 -6.46 1.75
N GLN A 387 46.87 -5.63 2.72
CA GLN A 387 46.35 -5.79 4.07
C GLN A 387 44.86 -5.47 3.98
N GLN A 388 44.04 -6.45 3.55
CA GLN A 388 42.60 -6.33 3.67
C GLN A 388 42.29 -6.32 5.17
N HIS A 389 41.75 -5.22 5.67
CA HIS A 389 41.13 -5.23 6.99
C HIS A 389 40.07 -6.32 7.00
N ASN A 390 39.98 -7.07 8.10
CA ASN A 390 38.93 -8.06 8.24
C ASN A 390 37.55 -7.40 8.01
N PRO A 391 36.62 -8.10 7.34
CA PRO A 391 35.21 -7.71 7.35
C PRO A 391 34.77 -7.28 8.73
N ILE A 392 34.09 -6.14 8.80
CA ILE A 392 33.37 -5.73 10.01
C ILE A 392 31.93 -6.25 9.99
N GLN A 393 31.46 -6.69 8.81
CA GLN A 393 30.17 -7.36 8.65
C GLN A 393 30.15 -8.18 7.34
N GLN A 394 29.57 -9.37 7.37
CA GLN A 394 29.28 -10.20 6.20
C GLN A 394 27.82 -10.63 6.20
N TYR A 395 27.25 -10.75 5.00
CA TYR A 395 25.86 -11.15 4.80
C TYR A 395 25.79 -12.45 3.99
N GLU A 396 24.97 -13.38 4.48
CA GLU A 396 24.64 -14.63 3.80
C GLU A 396 23.21 -14.55 3.24
N TYR A 397 23.03 -14.98 2.00
CA TYR A 397 21.74 -14.93 1.30
C TYR A 397 21.29 -16.32 0.85
N ASN A 398 19.98 -16.57 0.92
CA ASN A 398 19.39 -17.74 0.25
C ASN A 398 19.17 -17.48 -1.26
N ALA A 399 18.69 -18.50 -1.98
CA ALA A 399 18.45 -18.40 -3.43
C ALA A 399 17.35 -17.40 -3.83
N ARG A 400 16.46 -17.02 -2.90
CA ARG A 400 15.46 -15.95 -3.09
C ARG A 400 16.03 -14.58 -2.76
N GLY A 401 17.25 -14.52 -2.25
CA GLY A 401 17.94 -13.29 -1.93
C GLY A 401 17.66 -12.68 -0.58
N GLN A 402 17.10 -13.46 0.32
CA GLN A 402 16.81 -13.04 1.68
C GLN A 402 18.04 -13.29 2.55
N ILE A 403 18.30 -12.38 3.49
CA ILE A 403 19.42 -12.51 4.44
C ILE A 403 19.12 -13.68 5.38
N VAL A 404 19.93 -14.72 5.34
CA VAL A 404 19.83 -15.89 6.23
C VAL A 404 20.93 -15.94 7.29
N GLY A 405 21.90 -15.04 7.20
CA GLY A 405 22.94 -14.91 8.22
C GLY A 405 23.68 -13.59 8.15
N ILE A 406 24.13 -13.12 9.30
CA ILE A 406 25.03 -11.98 9.47
C ILE A 406 26.18 -12.44 10.34
N VAL A 407 27.41 -12.19 9.88
CA VAL A 407 28.64 -12.39 10.67
C VAL A 407 29.22 -11.02 10.97
N ASP A 408 29.48 -10.73 12.23
CA ASP A 408 30.06 -9.45 12.64
C ASP A 408 31.59 -9.41 12.50
N GLY A 409 32.20 -8.29 12.91
CA GLY A 409 33.64 -8.08 12.79
C GLY A 409 34.52 -8.91 13.73
N VAL A 410 33.93 -9.56 14.74
CA VAL A 410 34.63 -10.49 15.64
C VAL A 410 34.36 -11.95 15.27
N GLY A 411 33.52 -12.20 14.27
CA GLY A 411 33.20 -13.53 13.75
C GLY A 411 31.97 -14.18 14.38
N GLU A 412 31.25 -13.45 15.24
CA GLU A 412 29.99 -13.94 15.83
C GLU A 412 28.90 -13.95 14.76
N LYS A 413 28.11 -15.03 14.73
CA LYS A 413 27.10 -15.27 13.70
C LYS A 413 25.70 -15.23 14.28
N ILE A 414 24.83 -14.50 13.60
CA ILE A 414 23.37 -14.55 13.77
C ILE A 414 22.78 -15.19 12.51
N GLY A 415 21.97 -16.24 12.68
CA GLY A 415 21.27 -16.94 11.61
C GLY A 415 19.76 -16.73 11.65
N TYR A 416 19.10 -16.77 10.50
CA TYR A 416 17.64 -16.62 10.38
C TYR A 416 17.01 -17.83 9.71
N ASP A 417 16.10 -18.50 10.42
CA ASP A 417 15.19 -19.46 9.82
C ASP A 417 13.95 -18.72 9.32
N MET A 418 13.43 -19.13 8.16
CA MET A 418 12.28 -18.50 7.53
C MET A 418 11.25 -19.53 7.12
N ASP A 419 9.98 -19.10 7.12
CA ASP A 419 8.93 -19.86 6.46
C ASP A 419 8.94 -19.67 4.92
N SER A 420 8.02 -20.33 4.23
CA SER A 420 7.95 -20.27 2.76
C SER A 420 7.61 -18.87 2.22
N TRP A 421 7.07 -17.98 3.07
CA TRP A 421 6.77 -16.59 2.77
C TRP A 421 7.96 -15.66 3.00
N GLY A 422 9.05 -16.17 3.56
CA GLY A 422 10.23 -15.38 3.88
C GLY A 422 10.16 -14.64 5.21
N ARG A 423 9.20 -14.98 6.07
CA ARG A 423 9.09 -14.39 7.41
C ARG A 423 10.01 -15.15 8.36
N ILE A 424 10.70 -14.44 9.24
CA ILE A 424 11.64 -15.04 10.20
C ILE A 424 10.87 -15.84 11.24
N THR A 425 11.10 -17.14 11.33
CA THR A 425 10.48 -18.00 12.35
C THR A 425 11.42 -18.26 13.53
N SER A 426 12.73 -18.11 13.32
CA SER A 426 13.74 -18.25 14.38
C SER A 426 14.95 -17.35 14.11
N VAL A 427 15.44 -16.70 15.16
CA VAL A 427 16.76 -16.03 15.19
C VAL A 427 17.69 -16.93 16.01
N ASN A 428 18.80 -17.35 15.40
CA ASN A 428 19.75 -18.28 16.00
C ASN A 428 21.06 -17.52 16.32
N PHE A 429 21.42 -17.41 17.58
CA PHE A 429 22.65 -16.78 18.05
C PHE A 429 23.80 -17.79 18.15
N SER A 430 25.03 -17.29 18.13
CA SER A 430 26.26 -18.10 18.14
C SER A 430 26.51 -18.85 19.44
N ASP A 431 25.98 -18.35 20.56
CA ASP A 431 25.99 -19.00 21.87
C ASP A 431 24.96 -20.14 22.00
N GLY A 432 24.17 -20.39 20.95
CA GLY A 432 23.14 -21.42 20.89
C GLY A 432 21.76 -20.95 21.36
N VAL A 433 21.63 -19.71 21.84
CA VAL A 433 20.35 -19.09 22.19
C VAL A 433 19.50 -18.92 20.93
N LYS A 434 18.18 -19.07 21.08
CA LYS A 434 17.21 -18.90 19.98
C LYS A 434 16.02 -18.08 20.41
N GLU A 435 15.56 -17.21 19.51
CA GLU A 435 14.29 -16.52 19.62
C GLU A 435 13.34 -17.00 18.53
N GLY A 436 12.05 -17.16 18.84
CA GLY A 436 11.07 -17.74 17.94
C GLY A 436 9.88 -16.83 17.65
N TYR A 437 9.30 -16.96 16.45
CA TYR A 437 8.14 -16.19 16.00
C TYR A 437 7.12 -17.08 15.31
N GLU A 438 5.85 -16.96 15.70
CA GLU A 438 4.72 -17.56 15.01
C GLU A 438 3.83 -16.47 14.45
N TYR A 439 3.19 -16.72 13.31
CA TYR A 439 2.39 -15.71 12.60
C TYR A 439 0.93 -16.11 12.48
N THR A 440 0.06 -15.10 12.41
CA THR A 440 -1.32 -15.25 11.98
C THR A 440 -1.39 -15.55 10.47
N PRO A 441 -2.52 -16.09 9.98
CA PRO A 441 -2.78 -16.19 8.55
C PRO A 441 -2.55 -14.86 7.81
N SER A 442 -3.00 -13.73 8.36
CA SER A 442 -2.78 -12.40 7.76
C SER A 442 -1.35 -11.85 7.88
N GLY A 443 -0.42 -12.60 8.48
CA GLY A 443 0.99 -12.24 8.51
C GLY A 443 1.47 -11.47 9.73
N GLN A 444 0.63 -11.26 10.74
CA GLN A 444 1.03 -10.57 11.98
C GLN A 444 1.67 -11.55 12.95
N VAL A 445 2.52 -11.08 13.86
CA VAL A 445 3.15 -11.93 14.88
C VAL A 445 2.10 -12.39 15.89
N LYS A 446 1.71 -13.65 15.85
CA LYS A 446 0.78 -14.27 16.79
C LYS A 446 1.43 -14.58 18.14
N LYS A 447 2.72 -14.95 18.12
CA LYS A 447 3.46 -15.34 19.32
C LYS A 447 4.95 -15.10 19.15
N THR A 448 5.60 -14.64 20.20
CA THR A 448 7.07 -14.54 20.31
C THR A 448 7.58 -15.46 21.41
N VAL A 449 8.79 -15.99 21.23
CA VAL A 449 9.53 -16.77 22.23
C VAL A 449 10.90 -16.12 22.38
N ASP A 450 11.25 -15.68 23.59
CA ASP A 450 12.57 -15.09 23.85
C ASP A 450 13.65 -16.18 24.06
N GLY A 451 14.91 -15.75 24.21
CA GLY A 451 16.04 -16.65 24.45
C GLY A 451 15.96 -17.52 25.71
N ASN A 452 15.09 -17.17 26.66
CA ASN A 452 14.84 -17.95 27.89
C ASN A 452 13.63 -18.87 27.75
N GLY A 453 12.95 -18.87 26.60
CA GLY A 453 11.72 -19.63 26.36
C GLY A 453 10.45 -18.95 26.87
N ASN A 454 10.52 -17.70 27.35
CA ASN A 454 9.32 -16.95 27.75
C ASN A 454 8.51 -16.59 26.50
N THR A 455 7.19 -16.67 26.62
CA THR A 455 6.29 -16.43 25.49
C THR A 455 5.39 -15.23 25.69
N VAL A 456 5.16 -14.46 24.61
CA VAL A 456 4.12 -13.42 24.58
C VAL A 456 3.21 -13.73 23.39
N GLN A 457 1.90 -13.71 23.61
CA GLN A 457 0.89 -13.95 22.57
C GLN A 457 0.13 -12.68 22.23
N TYR A 458 -0.26 -12.55 20.96
CA TYR A 458 -1.00 -11.41 20.43
C TYR A 458 -2.22 -11.91 19.67
N LEU A 459 -3.38 -11.34 20.00
CA LEU A 459 -4.65 -11.55 19.32
C LEU A 459 -5.04 -10.27 18.59
N TYR A 460 -5.68 -10.40 17.43
CA TYR A 460 -5.92 -9.28 16.52
C TYR A 460 -7.40 -9.05 16.22
N ASN A 461 -7.80 -7.80 16.08
CA ASN A 461 -9.13 -7.46 15.56
C ASN A 461 -9.16 -7.48 14.03
N SER A 462 -10.34 -7.25 13.44
CA SER A 462 -10.51 -7.23 11.98
C SER A 462 -9.79 -6.07 11.26
N PHE A 463 -9.30 -5.06 11.98
CA PHE A 463 -8.39 -4.05 11.42
C PHE A 463 -6.93 -4.49 11.42
N GLY A 464 -6.63 -5.66 11.99
CA GLY A 464 -5.27 -6.14 12.16
C GLY A 464 -4.51 -5.44 13.29
N LYS A 465 -5.21 -4.80 14.22
CA LYS A 465 -4.62 -4.20 15.43
C LYS A 465 -4.71 -5.17 16.60
N VAL A 466 -3.72 -5.13 17.50
CA VAL A 466 -3.68 -5.99 18.70
C VAL A 466 -4.88 -5.68 19.57
N ARG A 467 -5.74 -6.66 19.85
CA ARG A 467 -6.90 -6.52 20.76
C ARG A 467 -6.63 -7.06 22.16
N GLU A 468 -5.71 -8.01 22.25
CA GLU A 468 -5.31 -8.63 23.51
C GLU A 468 -3.84 -9.06 23.40
N ARG A 469 -3.07 -8.78 24.44
CA ARG A 469 -1.69 -9.23 24.63
C ARG A 469 -1.64 -10.07 25.89
N ILE A 470 -1.05 -11.25 25.78
CA ILE A 470 -0.92 -12.21 26.90
C ILE A 470 0.58 -12.39 27.15
N ASP A 471 1.04 -12.10 28.35
CA ASP A 471 2.45 -12.24 28.70
C ASP A 471 2.83 -13.66 29.12
N GLN A 472 4.08 -13.86 29.53
CA GLN A 472 4.60 -15.16 29.92
C GLN A 472 3.97 -15.74 31.20
N ALA A 473 3.37 -14.90 32.03
CA ALA A 473 2.64 -15.31 33.23
C ALA A 473 1.15 -15.61 32.95
N GLY A 474 0.68 -15.34 31.73
CA GLY A 474 -0.72 -15.46 31.35
C GLY A 474 -1.54 -14.20 31.65
N GLU A 475 -0.89 -13.13 32.12
CA GLU A 475 -1.54 -11.85 32.42
C GLU A 475 -1.90 -11.13 31.12
N LYS A 476 -3.04 -10.45 31.13
CA LYS A 476 -3.68 -9.93 29.93
C LYS A 476 -3.74 -8.41 29.94
N GLU A 477 -3.46 -7.83 28.79
CA GLU A 477 -3.76 -6.44 28.46
C GLU A 477 -4.74 -6.43 27.30
N THR A 478 -5.75 -5.56 27.33
CA THR A 478 -6.75 -5.47 26.25
C THR A 478 -6.83 -4.07 25.64
N PHE A 479 -7.10 -4.04 24.34
CA PHE A 479 -7.10 -2.84 23.52
C PHE A 479 -8.36 -2.83 22.66
N GLN A 480 -9.17 -1.77 22.78
CA GLN A 480 -10.34 -1.56 21.94
C GLN A 480 -10.16 -0.30 21.12
N TYR A 481 -10.59 -0.36 19.86
CA TYR A 481 -10.43 0.70 18.89
C TYR A 481 -11.77 1.20 18.39
N ASP A 482 -11.83 2.49 18.06
CA ASP A 482 -13.00 3.11 17.46
C ASP A 482 -13.14 2.77 15.96
N GLU A 483 -14.18 3.31 15.30
CA GLU A 483 -14.45 3.03 13.89
C GLU A 483 -13.40 3.60 12.90
N GLU A 484 -12.54 4.49 13.35
CA GLU A 484 -11.41 5.02 12.57
C GLU A 484 -10.10 4.30 12.93
N GLY A 485 -10.16 3.34 13.85
CA GLY A 485 -9.04 2.54 14.29
C GLY A 485 -8.19 3.20 15.37
N ASN A 486 -8.60 4.30 15.99
CA ASN A 486 -7.83 4.89 17.09
C ASN A 486 -8.04 4.12 18.41
N LEU A 487 -7.03 4.06 19.28
CA LEU A 487 -7.08 3.31 20.54
C LEU A 487 -8.01 4.01 21.54
N GLN A 488 -9.25 3.53 21.64
CA GLN A 488 -10.33 4.11 22.44
C GLN A 488 -10.28 3.68 23.90
N LEU A 489 -9.96 2.42 24.17
CA LEU A 489 -9.88 1.87 25.52
C LEU A 489 -8.68 0.94 25.64
N TYR A 490 -7.84 1.21 26.62
CA TYR A 490 -6.78 0.31 27.05
C TYR A 490 -7.08 -0.15 28.47
N THR A 491 -7.00 -1.46 28.71
CA THR A 491 -7.04 -2.05 30.06
C THR A 491 -5.69 -2.72 30.31
N ASP A 492 -4.99 -2.28 31.35
CA ASP A 492 -3.73 -2.89 31.78
C ASP A 492 -3.96 -4.22 32.53
N ARG A 493 -2.87 -4.80 33.03
CA ARG A 493 -2.86 -6.11 33.69
C ARG A 493 -3.51 -6.07 35.07
N GLU A 494 -3.44 -4.93 35.76
CA GLU A 494 -4.11 -4.73 37.04
C GLU A 494 -5.61 -4.39 36.87
N GLY A 495 -6.08 -4.23 35.63
CA GLY A 495 -7.46 -3.90 35.31
C GLY A 495 -7.76 -2.40 35.28
N ASN A 496 -6.73 -1.53 35.38
CA ASN A 496 -6.92 -0.10 35.24
C ASN A 496 -7.23 0.23 33.79
N GLN A 497 -8.13 1.19 33.60
CA GLN A 497 -8.65 1.56 32.29
C GLN A 497 -8.27 2.99 31.91
N ILE A 498 -7.76 3.16 30.68
CA ILE A 498 -7.54 4.46 30.06
C ILE A 498 -8.44 4.56 28.84
N TYR A 499 -9.39 5.50 28.89
CA TYR A 499 -10.30 5.81 27.80
C TYR A 499 -9.88 7.10 27.08
N ARG A 500 -9.91 7.10 25.75
CA ARG A 500 -9.56 8.26 24.90
C ARG A 500 -10.58 8.46 23.78
N LEU A 501 -10.92 9.72 23.53
CA LEU A 501 -11.63 10.17 22.33
C LEU A 501 -10.63 10.87 21.40
N TYR A 502 -10.91 10.80 20.10
CA TYR A 502 -10.06 11.40 19.09
C TYR A 502 -10.88 12.26 18.15
N ASN A 503 -10.29 13.36 17.72
CA ASN A 503 -10.78 14.18 16.62
C ASN A 503 -10.45 13.56 15.25
N ILE A 504 -10.93 14.17 14.17
CA ILE A 504 -10.64 13.76 12.79
C ILE A 504 -9.13 13.71 12.44
N PHE A 505 -8.26 14.41 13.17
CA PHE A 505 -6.81 14.38 12.97
C PHE A 505 -6.11 13.25 13.74
N GLY A 506 -6.86 12.47 14.53
CA GLY A 506 -6.29 11.42 15.39
C GLY A 506 -5.65 11.97 16.66
N GLU A 507 -5.96 13.22 17.04
CA GLU A 507 -5.48 13.83 18.28
C GLU A 507 -6.48 13.58 19.42
N PRO A 508 -6.02 13.30 20.65
CA PRO A 508 -6.91 13.14 21.80
C PRO A 508 -7.69 14.43 22.13
N VAL A 509 -8.97 14.30 22.49
CA VAL A 509 -9.89 15.41 22.85
C VAL A 509 -10.67 15.17 24.14
#